data_AF-A0A9W4D5X6-F1
#
_entry.id   AF-A0A9W4D5X6-F1
#
_cell.length_a   1.000
_cell.length_b   1.000
_cell.length_c   1.000
_cell.angle_alpha   90.00
_cell.angle_beta   90.00
_cell.angle_gamma   90.00
#
_symmetry.space_group_name_H-M   'P 1'
#
loop_
_entity.id
_entity.type
_entity.pdbx_description
1 polymer ?
#
loop_
_entity_poly.entity_id
_entity_poly.type
_entity_poly.pdbx_seq_one_letter_code
_entity_poly.pdbx_strand_id
1 'polypeptide(L)'
;QLEQALSQDWPLRIRLPHIPPGKVKAYWIPSHSSILGNDLAEASAREELSTPPTIPRGYVSLDTAKNRIKAEVSTAMNDYWDRHAPVSYRELAIDSYSRHPKELSLARPFLSRLYTARSGRGDFAEYHRCFNHEGANLHCGCRQLKATLHFLECHLTTHRHPRAPASSRDSK
;
A
#
# COMPACT_ATOMS: atom_id res chain seq x y z
N GLN A 1 30.84 -1.31 26.70
CA GLN A 1 31.89 -1.93 25.86
C GLN A 1 32.32 -1.01 24.72
N LEU A 2 31.40 -0.45 23.92
CA LEU A 2 31.72 0.47 22.82
C LEU A 2 32.45 1.77 23.24
N GLU A 3 32.06 2.39 24.36
CA GLU A 3 32.69 3.64 24.84
C GLU A 3 34.16 3.46 25.25
N GLN A 4 34.46 2.34 25.90
CA GLN A 4 35.83 2.00 26.29
C GLN A 4 36.70 1.71 25.07
N ALA A 5 36.15 1.02 24.06
CA ALA A 5 36.83 0.80 22.79
C ALA A 5 37.12 2.14 22.08
N LEU A 6 36.14 3.06 22.02
CA LEU A 6 36.35 4.39 21.44
C LEU A 6 37.46 5.20 22.12
N SER A 7 37.53 5.12 23.45
CA SER A 7 38.59 5.75 24.25
C SER A 7 39.97 5.13 24.01
N GLN A 8 40.03 3.80 23.88
CA GLN A 8 41.26 3.05 23.59
C GLN A 8 41.77 3.26 22.17
N ASP A 9 40.86 3.39 21.20
CA ASP A 9 41.19 3.59 19.79
C ASP A 9 41.51 5.05 19.45
N TRP A 10 41.19 5.99 20.35
CA TRP A 10 41.41 7.42 20.15
C TRP A 10 42.86 7.81 19.75
N PRO A 11 43.92 7.21 20.31
CA PRO A 11 45.30 7.47 19.89
C PRO A 11 45.60 7.06 18.44
N LEU A 12 44.85 6.11 17.89
CA LEU A 12 45.08 5.54 16.55
C LEU A 12 44.36 6.30 15.43
N ARG A 13 43.48 7.26 15.77
CA ARG A 13 42.71 8.02 14.78
C ARG A 13 43.55 9.10 14.11
N ILE A 14 43.38 9.25 12.80
CA ILE A 14 43.95 10.36 12.01
C ILE A 14 43.33 11.68 12.51
N ARG A 15 44.18 12.66 12.80
CA ARG A 15 43.78 13.96 13.38
C ARG A 15 44.04 15.08 12.38
N LEU A 16 43.27 16.15 12.51
CA LEU A 16 43.61 17.41 11.88
C LEU A 16 44.87 18.00 12.56
N PRO A 17 45.73 18.74 11.83
CA PRO A 17 47.02 19.21 12.35
C PRO A 17 46.94 20.05 13.64
N HIS A 18 45.79 20.67 13.91
CA HIS A 18 45.57 21.57 15.05
C HIS A 18 44.97 20.87 16.29
N ILE A 19 44.71 19.55 16.23
CA ILE A 19 44.13 18.81 17.37
C ILE A 19 45.25 18.05 18.10
N PRO A 20 45.59 18.42 19.34
CA PRO A 20 46.72 17.82 20.05
C PRO A 20 46.47 16.35 20.42
N PRO A 21 47.53 15.53 20.53
CA PRO A 21 47.44 14.17 21.09
C PRO A 21 47.01 14.23 22.57
N GLY A 22 46.22 13.24 23.02
CA GLY A 22 45.74 13.21 24.40
C GLY A 22 44.84 12.03 24.72
N LYS A 23 44.69 11.71 26.01
CA LYS A 23 43.73 10.70 26.51
C LYS A 23 42.33 11.31 26.49
N VAL A 24 41.37 10.61 25.88
CA VAL A 24 39.96 11.03 25.82
C VAL A 24 39.10 10.01 26.54
N LYS A 25 38.07 10.48 27.24
CA LYS A 25 37.02 9.64 27.81
C LYS A 25 35.75 9.84 26.98
N ALA A 26 35.12 8.74 26.56
CA ALA A 26 33.86 8.77 25.84
C ALA A 26 32.73 8.35 26.79
N TYR A 27 31.61 9.06 26.71
CA TYR A 27 30.39 8.78 27.46
C TYR A 27 29.21 8.87 26.49
N TRP A 28 28.28 7.92 26.57
CA TRP A 28 26.99 8.02 25.90
C TRP A 28 26.08 8.93 26.69
N ILE A 29 25.45 9.86 25.98
CA ILE A 29 24.48 10.79 26.55
C ILE A 29 23.13 10.50 25.88
N PRO A 30 22.06 10.28 26.66
CA PRO A 30 20.72 10.15 26.11
C PRO A 30 20.28 11.44 25.42
N SER A 31 19.43 11.32 24.40
CA SER A 31 18.78 12.46 23.78
C SER A 31 17.99 13.27 24.81
N HIS A 32 17.97 14.61 24.67
CA HIS A 32 17.21 15.53 25.54
C HIS A 32 17.57 15.46 27.02
N SER A 33 18.85 15.22 27.34
CA SER A 33 19.33 15.14 28.73
C SER A 33 19.41 16.49 29.46
N SER A 34 19.02 17.61 28.82
CA SER A 34 19.18 18.98 29.35
C SER A 34 20.65 19.35 29.64
N ILE A 35 21.59 18.66 28.99
CA ILE A 35 23.02 18.95 29.07
C ILE A 35 23.31 19.97 27.99
N LEU A 36 23.60 21.21 28.39
CA LEU A 36 23.79 22.34 27.47
C LEU A 36 24.70 22.02 26.28
N GLY A 37 25.82 21.34 26.50
CA GLY A 37 26.75 20.97 25.42
C GLY A 37 26.17 19.97 24.42
N ASN A 38 25.38 19.00 24.88
CA ASN A 38 24.69 18.04 24.01
C ASN A 38 23.58 18.73 23.21
N ASP A 39 22.82 19.58 23.88
CA ASP A 39 21.69 20.27 23.26
C ASP A 39 22.16 21.29 22.22
N LEU A 40 23.28 21.99 22.47
CA LEU A 40 23.92 22.87 21.49
C LEU A 40 24.50 22.11 20.30
N ALA A 41 25.13 20.95 20.53
CA ALA A 41 25.65 20.11 19.45
C ALA A 41 24.51 19.58 18.57
N GLU A 42 23.40 19.14 19.19
CA GLU A 42 22.20 18.71 18.47
C GLU A 42 21.55 19.87 17.70
N ALA A 43 21.45 21.05 18.30
CA ALA A 43 20.94 22.25 17.63
C ALA A 43 21.80 22.62 16.41
N SER A 44 23.13 22.56 16.54
CA SER A 44 24.07 22.83 15.43
C SER A 44 23.89 21.82 14.30
N ALA A 45 23.77 20.52 14.61
CA ALA A 45 23.54 19.49 13.61
C ALA A 45 22.18 19.66 12.90
N ARG A 46 21.14 20.11 13.62
CA ARG A 46 19.82 20.43 13.03
C ARG A 46 19.86 21.67 12.14
N GLU A 47 20.64 22.69 12.50
CA GLU A 47 20.84 23.89 11.70
C GLU A 47 21.58 23.55 10.39
N GLU A 48 22.62 22.71 10.47
CA GLU A 48 23.32 22.19 9.29
C GLU A 48 22.38 21.37 8.39
N LEU A 49 21.52 20.51 8.97
CA LEU A 49 20.53 19.75 8.20
C LEU A 49 19.44 20.64 7.57
N SER A 50 19.07 21.72 8.26
CA SER A 50 18.09 22.69 7.77
C SER A 50 18.63 23.56 6.65
N THR A 51 19.95 23.67 6.53
CA THR A 51 20.61 24.31 5.41
C THR A 51 20.61 23.35 4.23
N PRO A 52 19.80 23.60 3.18
CA PRO A 52 19.77 22.69 2.04
C PRO A 52 21.16 22.64 1.41
N PRO A 53 21.70 21.45 1.13
CA PRO A 53 22.98 21.33 0.44
C PRO A 53 22.89 22.07 -0.89
N THR A 54 23.98 22.71 -1.31
CA THR A 54 24.03 23.40 -2.60
C THR A 54 24.03 22.35 -3.72
N ILE A 55 22.84 21.96 -4.19
CA ILE A 55 22.70 21.01 -5.29
C ILE A 55 23.02 21.76 -6.59
N PRO A 56 24.04 21.33 -7.37
CA PRO A 56 24.34 21.97 -8.65
C PRO A 56 23.13 21.93 -9.58
N ARG A 57 22.92 23.00 -10.36
CA ARG A 57 21.82 23.04 -11.33
C ARG A 57 21.90 21.83 -12.27
N GLY A 58 20.79 21.12 -12.41
CA GLY A 58 20.69 19.91 -13.24
C GLY A 58 20.87 18.59 -12.47
N TYR A 59 21.30 18.62 -11.21
CA TYR A 59 21.31 17.43 -10.37
C TYR A 59 19.96 17.22 -9.69
N VAL A 60 19.47 15.98 -9.76
CA VAL A 60 18.28 15.52 -9.04
C VAL A 60 18.69 14.37 -8.13
N SER A 61 18.07 14.26 -6.96
CA SER A 61 18.23 13.05 -6.14
C SER A 61 17.76 11.83 -6.94
N LEU A 62 18.41 10.69 -6.73
CA LEU A 62 18.03 9.41 -7.31
C LEU A 62 16.55 9.11 -7.06
N ASP A 63 16.04 9.43 -5.86
CA ASP A 63 14.64 9.19 -5.51
C ASP A 63 13.69 10.11 -6.28
N THR A 64 14.08 11.37 -6.47
CA THR A 64 13.34 12.31 -7.31
C THR A 64 13.28 11.82 -8.76
N ALA A 65 14.41 11.37 -9.32
CA ALA A 65 14.45 10.80 -10.67
C ALA A 65 13.57 9.55 -10.80
N LYS A 66 13.67 8.61 -9.85
CA LYS A 66 12.83 7.41 -9.80
C LYS A 66 11.34 7.75 -9.74
N ASN A 67 10.97 8.73 -8.92
CA ASN A 67 9.57 9.14 -8.78
C ASN A 67 9.03 9.80 -10.05
N ARG A 68 9.85 10.58 -10.78
CA ARG A 68 9.47 11.13 -12.09
C ARG A 68 9.21 10.03 -13.10
N ILE A 69 10.13 9.07 -13.23
CA ILE A 69 9.96 7.93 -14.15
C ILE A 69 8.70 7.13 -13.80
N LYS A 70 8.45 6.86 -12.52
CA LYS A 70 7.22 6.18 -12.07
C LYS A 70 5.95 6.95 -12.45
N ALA A 71 5.96 8.27 -12.29
CA ALA A 71 4.84 9.11 -12.66
C ALA A 71 4.60 9.07 -14.18
N GLU A 72 5.65 9.23 -14.99
CA GLU A 72 5.58 9.15 -16.46
C GLU A 72 5.05 7.80 -16.93
N VAL A 73 5.56 6.69 -16.37
CA VAL A 73 5.08 5.33 -16.67
C VAL A 73 3.62 5.17 -16.28
N SER A 74 3.20 5.70 -15.12
CA SER A 74 1.81 5.65 -14.68
C SER A 74 0.89 6.41 -15.64
N THR A 75 1.29 7.61 -16.07
CA THR A 75 0.53 8.41 -17.04
C THR A 75 0.44 7.69 -18.38
N ALA A 76 1.56 7.22 -18.92
CA ALA A 76 1.59 6.50 -20.19
C ALA A 76 0.74 5.22 -20.18
N MET A 77 0.74 4.50 -19.05
CA MET A 77 -0.11 3.32 -18.85
C MET A 77 -1.60 3.69 -18.85
N ASN A 78 -1.98 4.78 -18.19
CA ASN A 78 -3.37 5.26 -18.19
C ASN A 78 -3.81 5.66 -19.60
N ASP A 79 -3.00 6.44 -20.31
CA ASP A 79 -3.26 6.86 -21.70
C ASP A 79 -3.36 5.66 -22.66
N TYR A 80 -2.58 4.61 -22.42
CA TYR A 80 -2.67 3.36 -23.17
C TYR A 80 -4.00 2.65 -22.88
N TRP A 81 -4.37 2.53 -21.60
CA TRP A 81 -5.62 1.88 -21.20
C TRP A 81 -6.85 2.59 -21.76
N ASP A 82 -6.89 3.92 -21.71
CA ASP A 82 -8.03 4.69 -22.22
C ASP A 82 -8.23 4.49 -23.74
N ARG A 83 -7.14 4.29 -24.49
CA ARG A 83 -7.18 4.05 -25.93
C ARG A 83 -7.47 2.60 -26.31
N HIS A 84 -6.98 1.65 -25.54
CA HIS A 84 -6.94 0.23 -25.92
C HIS A 84 -7.77 -0.69 -25.03
N ALA A 85 -8.52 -0.16 -24.06
CA ALA A 85 -9.39 -0.96 -23.21
C ALA A 85 -10.41 -1.78 -24.03
N PRO A 86 -10.51 -3.11 -23.81
CA PRO A 86 -11.58 -3.92 -24.36
C PRO A 86 -12.95 -3.32 -24.03
N VAL A 87 -13.90 -3.47 -24.97
CA VAL A 87 -15.28 -2.98 -24.81
C VAL A 87 -15.89 -3.46 -23.50
N SER A 88 -15.69 -4.74 -23.16
CA SER A 88 -16.19 -5.32 -21.91
C SER A 88 -15.65 -4.64 -20.65
N TYR A 89 -14.42 -4.14 -20.65
CA TYR A 89 -13.86 -3.42 -19.49
C TYR A 89 -14.42 -2.00 -19.39
N ARG A 90 -14.62 -1.34 -20.55
CA ARG A 90 -15.23 -0.01 -20.62
C ARG A 90 -16.69 -0.03 -20.13
N GLU A 91 -17.46 -1.04 -20.54
CA GLU A 91 -18.85 -1.23 -20.09
C GLU A 91 -18.94 -1.47 -18.58
N LEU A 92 -17.94 -2.15 -18.01
CA LEU A 92 -17.85 -2.41 -16.57
C LEU A 92 -17.28 -1.24 -15.77
N ALA A 93 -16.94 -0.13 -16.43
CA ALA A 93 -16.26 1.03 -15.86
C ALA A 93 -15.01 0.64 -15.06
N ILE A 94 -14.27 -0.36 -15.56
CA ILE A 94 -12.98 -0.75 -15.00
C ILE A 94 -11.95 0.17 -15.65
N ASP A 95 -11.61 1.25 -14.96
CA ASP A 95 -10.53 2.15 -15.34
C ASP A 95 -9.16 1.52 -15.02
N SER A 96 -8.10 2.19 -15.49
CA SER A 96 -6.70 1.78 -15.32
C SER A 96 -6.38 1.22 -13.93
N TYR A 97 -5.38 0.35 -13.83
CA TYR A 97 -4.90 -0.31 -12.60
C TYR A 97 -4.63 0.67 -11.43
N SER A 98 -5.70 1.11 -10.74
CA SER A 98 -5.56 1.74 -9.44
C SER A 98 -5.06 0.67 -8.49
N ARG A 99 -3.98 0.96 -7.76
CA ARG A 99 -3.44 0.03 -6.75
C ARG A 99 -4.48 -0.30 -5.68
N HIS A 100 -5.47 0.59 -5.48
CA HIS A 100 -6.54 0.46 -4.49
C HIS A 100 -7.86 1.01 -5.06
N PRO A 101 -8.58 0.24 -5.90
CA PRO A 101 -9.91 0.66 -6.34
C PRO A 101 -10.84 0.74 -5.13
N LYS A 102 -11.82 1.67 -5.18
CA LYS A 102 -12.73 1.93 -4.05
C LYS A 102 -13.52 0.67 -3.65
N GLU A 103 -13.75 -0.22 -4.59
CA GLU A 103 -14.39 -1.51 -4.36
C GLU A 103 -13.64 -2.39 -3.35
N LEU A 104 -12.32 -2.23 -3.18
CA LEU A 104 -11.56 -2.95 -2.14
C LEU A 104 -11.90 -2.49 -0.72
N SER A 105 -12.57 -1.35 -0.54
CA SER A 105 -13.09 -0.96 0.78
C SER A 105 -14.38 -1.69 1.15
N LEU A 106 -15.00 -2.42 0.20
CA LEU A 106 -16.22 -3.17 0.45
C LEU A 106 -15.93 -4.43 1.27
N ALA A 107 -16.89 -4.83 2.10
CA ALA A 107 -16.80 -6.10 2.80
C ALA A 107 -16.60 -7.26 1.81
N ARG A 108 -15.69 -8.19 2.12
CA ARG A 108 -15.31 -9.30 1.23
C ARG A 108 -16.51 -10.07 0.62
N PRO A 109 -17.61 -10.36 1.34
CA PRO A 109 -18.77 -11.03 0.76
C PRO A 109 -19.55 -10.20 -0.26
N PHE A 110 -19.51 -8.88 -0.13
CA PHE A 110 -20.16 -7.97 -1.08
C PHE A 110 -19.28 -7.79 -2.32
N LEU A 111 -17.98 -7.58 -2.12
CA LEU A 111 -17.00 -7.50 -3.20
C LEU A 111 -17.01 -8.75 -4.09
N SER A 112 -17.09 -9.94 -3.51
CA SER A 112 -17.20 -11.20 -4.26
C SER A 112 -18.44 -11.23 -5.15
N ARG A 113 -19.61 -10.83 -4.63
CA ARG A 113 -20.86 -10.76 -5.41
C ARG A 113 -20.80 -9.73 -6.53
N LEU A 114 -20.17 -8.58 -6.27
CA LEU A 114 -19.97 -7.54 -7.27
C LEU A 114 -19.08 -8.02 -8.43
N TYR A 115 -17.97 -8.71 -8.14
CA TYR A 115 -17.11 -9.29 -9.20
C TYR A 115 -17.83 -10.36 -10.02
N THR A 116 -18.60 -11.22 -9.36
CA THR A 116 -19.42 -12.22 -10.04
C THR A 116 -20.44 -11.57 -10.97
N ALA A 117 -21.13 -10.53 -10.51
CA ALA A 117 -22.10 -9.77 -11.31
C ALA A 117 -21.45 -9.08 -12.51
N ARG A 118 -20.32 -8.38 -12.31
CA ARG A 118 -19.56 -7.72 -13.40
C ARG A 118 -19.06 -8.71 -14.44
N SER A 119 -18.57 -9.87 -14.02
CA SER A 119 -18.08 -10.90 -14.95
C SER A 119 -19.19 -11.69 -15.64
N GLY A 120 -20.44 -11.61 -15.15
CA GLY A 120 -21.55 -12.46 -15.58
C GLY A 120 -21.39 -13.94 -15.25
N ARG A 121 -20.34 -14.31 -14.47
CA ARG A 121 -19.97 -15.70 -14.17
C ARG A 121 -20.37 -16.08 -12.76
N GLY A 122 -21.68 -16.23 -12.56
CA GLY A 122 -22.27 -16.51 -11.27
C GLY A 122 -23.42 -17.49 -11.33
N ASP A 123 -24.03 -17.69 -10.16
CA ASP A 123 -25.32 -18.34 -10.03
C ASP A 123 -26.42 -17.40 -10.54
N PHE A 124 -26.42 -17.15 -11.85
CA PHE A 124 -27.37 -16.30 -12.56
C PHE A 124 -28.14 -17.12 -13.57
N ALA A 125 -29.42 -16.82 -13.72
CA ALA A 125 -30.29 -17.57 -14.62
C ALA A 125 -29.79 -17.51 -16.09
N GLU A 126 -29.34 -16.34 -16.54
CA GLU A 126 -28.79 -16.16 -17.89
C GLU A 126 -27.53 -17.00 -18.11
N TYR A 127 -26.62 -17.04 -17.13
CA TYR A 127 -25.42 -17.86 -17.19
C TYR A 127 -25.77 -19.35 -17.31
N HIS A 128 -26.64 -19.85 -16.44
CA HIS A 128 -27.07 -21.25 -16.50
C HIS A 128 -27.79 -21.61 -17.81
N ARG A 129 -28.59 -20.69 -18.38
CA ARG A 129 -29.25 -20.89 -19.68
C ARG A 129 -28.24 -20.93 -20.84
N CYS A 130 -27.30 -19.99 -20.89
CA CYS A 130 -26.30 -19.93 -21.96
C CYS A 130 -25.45 -21.20 -22.04
N PHE A 131 -25.15 -21.81 -20.89
CA PHE A 131 -24.34 -23.03 -20.80
C PHE A 131 -25.17 -24.33 -20.65
N ASN A 132 -26.50 -24.25 -20.76
CA ASN A 132 -27.43 -25.38 -20.64
C ASN A 132 -27.17 -26.26 -19.40
N HIS A 133 -26.96 -25.63 -18.24
CA HIS A 133 -26.72 -26.37 -16.99
C HIS A 133 -28.00 -27.05 -16.49
N GLU A 134 -28.05 -28.38 -16.58
CA GLU A 134 -29.18 -29.18 -16.09
C GLU A 134 -29.31 -29.11 -14.57
N GLY A 135 -30.55 -28.99 -14.08
CA GLY A 135 -30.85 -28.95 -12.64
C GLY A 135 -30.47 -27.65 -11.92
N ALA A 136 -29.96 -26.64 -12.64
CA ALA A 136 -29.65 -25.35 -12.04
C ALA A 136 -30.91 -24.63 -11.55
N ASN A 137 -30.89 -24.18 -10.29
CA ASN A 137 -32.00 -23.38 -9.77
C ASN A 137 -31.90 -21.94 -10.28
N LEU A 138 -32.75 -21.59 -11.26
CA LEU A 138 -32.77 -20.27 -11.88
C LEU A 138 -33.41 -19.18 -11.00
N HIS A 139 -34.10 -19.56 -9.92
CA HIS A 139 -34.85 -18.66 -9.07
C HIS A 139 -34.21 -18.56 -7.69
N CYS A 140 -34.22 -17.36 -7.12
CA CYS A 140 -33.82 -17.15 -5.74
C CYS A 140 -34.93 -17.64 -4.79
N GLY A 141 -34.61 -17.85 -3.51
CA GLY A 141 -35.61 -18.20 -2.49
C GLY A 141 -36.72 -17.16 -2.34
N CYS A 142 -36.49 -15.92 -2.78
CA CYS A 142 -37.51 -14.86 -2.84
C CYS A 142 -38.43 -14.99 -4.06
N ARG A 143 -38.29 -16.07 -4.84
CA ARG A 143 -39.04 -16.43 -6.06
C ARG A 143 -38.79 -15.54 -7.27
N GLN A 144 -37.88 -14.58 -7.18
CA GLN A 144 -37.43 -13.79 -8.33
C GLN A 144 -36.35 -14.54 -9.12
N LEU A 145 -36.25 -14.23 -10.41
CA LEU A 145 -35.19 -14.75 -11.26
C LEU A 145 -33.82 -14.28 -10.76
N LYS A 146 -32.80 -15.15 -10.79
CA LYS A 146 -31.43 -14.78 -10.45
C LYS A 146 -30.80 -13.91 -11.55
N ALA A 147 -31.16 -12.64 -11.59
CA ALA A 147 -30.51 -11.63 -12.41
C ALA A 147 -29.13 -11.26 -11.83
N THR A 148 -28.24 -10.70 -12.67
CA THR A 148 -26.87 -10.32 -12.31
C THR A 148 -26.80 -9.40 -11.08
N LEU A 149 -27.72 -8.43 -10.99
CA LEU A 149 -27.79 -7.45 -9.90
C LEU A 149 -28.83 -7.78 -8.81
N HIS A 150 -29.49 -8.94 -8.89
CA HIS A 150 -30.58 -9.33 -7.97
C HIS A 150 -30.19 -9.24 -6.49
N PHE A 151 -28.91 -9.47 -6.14
CA PHE A 151 -28.44 -9.43 -4.77
C PHE A 151 -28.50 -8.04 -4.10
N LEU A 152 -28.61 -6.96 -4.88
CA LEU A 152 -28.78 -5.58 -4.39
C LEU A 152 -30.21 -5.31 -3.90
N GLU A 153 -31.19 -5.95 -4.52
CA GLU A 153 -32.63 -5.67 -4.32
C GLU A 153 -33.34 -6.79 -3.54
N CYS A 154 -32.72 -7.96 -3.44
CA CYS A 154 -33.34 -9.11 -2.80
C CYS A 154 -33.43 -8.93 -1.27
N HIS A 155 -34.65 -8.89 -0.75
CA HIS A 155 -34.90 -8.81 0.69
C HIS A 155 -34.24 -9.95 1.49
N LEU A 156 -34.07 -11.14 0.90
CA LEU A 156 -33.37 -12.24 1.58
C LEU A 156 -31.86 -12.03 1.69
N THR A 157 -31.24 -11.22 0.83
CA THR A 157 -29.80 -10.93 0.88
C THR A 157 -29.49 -9.64 1.61
N THR A 158 -30.39 -8.65 1.60
CA THR A 158 -30.23 -7.38 2.31
C THR A 158 -30.46 -7.52 3.82
N HIS A 159 -31.31 -8.46 4.25
CA HIS A 159 -31.56 -8.74 5.68
C HIS A 159 -30.70 -9.86 6.28
N ARG A 160 -29.81 -10.49 5.49
CA ARG A 160 -28.86 -11.46 6.04
C ARG A 160 -27.63 -10.73 6.56
N HIS A 161 -27.46 -10.73 7.88
CA HIS A 161 -26.19 -10.37 8.52
C HIS A 161 -25.04 -11.18 7.88
N PRO A 162 -23.84 -10.60 7.73
CA PRO A 162 -22.67 -11.33 7.27
C PRO A 162 -22.53 -12.61 8.09
N ARG A 163 -22.61 -13.77 7.44
CA ARG A 163 -22.37 -15.04 8.11
C ARG A 163 -20.94 -15.00 8.63
N ALA A 164 -20.76 -15.21 9.94
CA ALA A 164 -19.44 -15.40 10.52
C ALA A 164 -18.69 -16.46 9.71
N PRO A 165 -17.37 -16.29 9.47
CA PRO A 165 -16.59 -17.31 8.80
C PRO A 165 -16.81 -18.64 9.54
N ALA A 166 -17.09 -19.70 8.79
CA ALA A 166 -17.27 -21.03 9.36
C ALA A 166 -16.03 -21.32 10.23
N SER A 167 -16.26 -21.54 11.53
CA SER A 167 -15.21 -21.98 12.44
C SER A 167 -14.56 -23.22 11.83
N SER A 168 -13.24 -23.18 11.75
CA SER A 168 -12.42 -24.32 11.37
C SER A 168 -12.91 -25.55 12.12
N ARG A 169 -13.24 -26.62 11.37
CA ARG A 169 -13.57 -27.91 11.96
C ARG A 169 -12.40 -28.34 12.84
N ASP A 170 -12.70 -28.69 14.08
CA ASP A 170 -11.76 -29.23 15.05
C ASP A 170 -10.97 -30.40 14.43
N SER A 171 -9.65 -30.33 14.61
CA SER A 171 -8.74 -31.44 14.34
C SER A 171 -9.10 -32.60 15.27
N LYS A 172 -9.31 -33.78 14.69
CA LYS A 172 -9.21 -35.06 15.39
C LYS A 172 -7.81 -35.63 15.21
#